data_AF-A0A820JUC9-F1
#
_entry.id   AF-A0A820JUC9-F1
#
_cell.length_a   1.000
_cell.length_b   1.000
_cell.length_c   1.000
_cell.angle_alpha   90.00
_cell.angle_beta   90.00
_cell.angle_gamma   90.00
#
_symmetry.space_group_name_H-M   'P 1'
#
loop_
_entity.id
_entity.type
_entity.pdbx_description
1 polymer ?
#
loop_
_entity_poly.entity_id
_entity_poly.type
_entity_poly.pdbx_seq_one_letter_code
_entity_poly.pdbx_strand_id
1 'polypeptide(L)' 'MAQDSIGHQTSILINIYLNNLNDNPVKFHRNFLQIQIQQNQSHRTFLSYIQAEDKDKNHQIFYYLHPND' A
#
# COMPACT_ATOMS: atom_id res chain seq x y z
N MET A 1 15.33 12.85 -30.96
CA MET A 1 16.07 13.47 -32.08
C MET A 1 16.73 12.39 -32.90
N ALA A 2 16.49 12.39 -34.20
CA ALA A 2 17.23 11.56 -35.14
C ALA A 2 18.10 12.47 -36.01
N GLN A 3 19.34 12.05 -36.28
CA GLN A 3 20.29 12.79 -37.10
C GLN A 3 20.94 11.84 -38.11
N ASP A 4 21.03 12.26 -39.37
CA ASP A 4 21.76 11.50 -40.40
C ASP A 4 23.27 11.84 -40.42
N SER A 5 24.06 11.06 -41.16
CA SER A 5 25.52 11.21 -41.23
C SER A 5 25.98 12.48 -41.95
N ILE A 6 25.07 13.21 -42.58
CA ILE A 6 25.37 14.46 -43.31
C ILE A 6 24.82 15.70 -42.59
N GLY A 7 24.17 15.52 -41.44
CA GLY A 7 23.81 16.59 -40.52
C GLY A 7 22.34 16.99 -40.48
N HIS A 8 21.45 16.34 -41.26
CA HIS A 8 20.02 16.61 -41.13
C HIS A 8 19.49 16.05 -39.83
N GLN A 9 18.68 16.85 -39.13
CA GLN A 9 18.08 16.49 -37.86
C GLN A 9 16.56 16.58 -37.95
N THR A 10 15.88 15.66 -37.27
CA THR A 10 14.45 15.73 -37.03
C THR A 10 14.13 15.40 -35.58
N SER A 11 13.09 16.04 -35.06
CA SER A 11 12.63 15.85 -33.69
C SER A 11 11.12 15.67 -33.69
N ILE A 12 10.67 14.68 -32.94
CA ILE A 12 9.26 14.43 -32.65
C ILE A 12 9.04 14.53 -31.14
N LEU A 13 7.88 15.04 -30.76
CA LEU A 13 7.47 15.14 -29.37
C LEU A 13 6.85 13.80 -28.95
N ILE A 14 7.41 13.19 -27.91
CA ILE A 14 6.90 11.95 -27.32
C ILE A 14 6.28 12.30 -25.98
N ASN A 15 4.98 12.07 -25.84
CA ASN A 15 4.29 12.17 -24.56
C ASN A 15 4.29 10.80 -23.90
N ILE A 16 4.89 10.70 -22.71
CA ILE A 16 4.90 9.48 -21.90
C ILE A 16 3.96 9.68 -20.73
N TYR A 17 2.99 8.78 -20.58
CA TYR A 17 2.11 8.72 -19.42
C TYR A 17 2.48 7.51 -18.58
N LEU A 18 2.65 7.73 -17.27
CA LEU A 18 2.87 6.65 -16.31
C LEU A 18 1.61 6.49 -15.48
N ASN A 19 1.04 5.28 -15.48
CA ASN A 19 -0.07 4.95 -14.62
C ASN A 19 0.44 4.69 -13.20
N ASN A 20 -0.11 5.38 -12.21
CA ASN A 20 0.15 5.11 -10.80
C ASN A 20 -0.72 3.93 -10.34
N LEU A 21 -0.17 2.72 -10.38
CA LEU A 21 -0.84 1.51 -9.89
C LEU A 21 -0.49 1.31 -8.41
N ASN A 22 -1.37 0.66 -7.66
CA ASN A 22 -1.05 0.21 -6.31
C ASN A 22 -0.07 -0.98 -6.41
N ASP A 23 1.19 -0.73 -6.07
CA ASP A 23 2.28 -1.70 -6.11
C ASP A 23 2.93 -1.93 -4.73
N ASN A 24 2.46 -1.23 -3.69
CA ASN A 24 2.92 -1.41 -2.32
C ASN A 24 1.83 -2.09 -1.47
N PRO A 25 2.06 -3.33 -0.97
CA PRO A 25 1.08 -3.99 -0.13
C PRO A 25 0.96 -3.30 1.22
N VAL A 26 -0.25 -3.33 1.77
CA VAL A 26 -0.56 -2.95 3.16
C VAL A 26 0.28 -3.79 4.13
N LYS A 27 0.91 -3.15 5.13
CA LYS A 27 1.73 -3.84 6.14
C LYS A 27 1.39 -3.40 7.55
N PHE A 28 1.25 -4.37 8.45
CA PHE A 28 1.11 -4.09 9.88
C PHE A 28 2.43 -3.59 10.49
N HIS A 29 2.34 -2.71 11.48
CA HIS A 29 3.52 -2.23 12.23
C HIS A 29 4.15 -3.33 13.09
N ARG A 30 3.38 -4.36 13.44
CA ARG A 30 3.81 -5.50 14.25
C ARG A 30 3.32 -6.79 13.60
N ASN A 31 4.18 -7.79 13.55
CA ASN A 31 3.86 -9.11 12.99
C ASN A 31 3.00 -9.95 13.93
N PHE A 32 3.08 -9.68 15.24
CA PHE A 32 2.34 -10.41 16.26
C PHE A 32 1.78 -9.43 17.28
N LEU A 33 0.59 -9.75 17.78
CA LEU A 33 -0.07 -9.06 18.87
C LEU A 33 -0.44 -10.08 19.94
N GLN A 34 0.10 -9.91 21.14
CA GLN A 34 -0.25 -10.71 22.30
C GLN A 34 -1.07 -9.85 23.27
N ILE A 35 -2.29 -10.29 23.59
CA ILE A 35 -3.19 -9.62 24.52
C ILE A 35 -3.56 -10.62 25.61
N GLN A 36 -3.43 -10.22 26.86
CA GLN A 36 -3.92 -10.99 27.99
C GLN A 36 -5.31 -10.47 28.36
N ILE A 37 -6.28 -11.37 28.42
CA ILE A 37 -7.68 -11.05 28.75
C ILE A 37 -8.01 -11.74 30.06
N GLN A 38 -8.57 -10.99 31.00
CA GLN A 38 -9.06 -11.57 32.25
C GLN A 38 -10.38 -12.30 32.01
N GLN A 39 -10.68 -13.31 32.83
CA GLN A 39 -12.01 -13.91 32.82
C GLN A 39 -13.06 -12.89 33.27
N ASN A 40 -14.28 -13.01 32.75
CA ASN A 40 -15.42 -12.13 33.06
C ASN A 40 -15.24 -10.66 32.64
N GLN A 41 -14.42 -10.39 31.61
CA GLN A 41 -14.43 -9.08 30.97
C GLN A 41 -15.79 -8.81 30.31
N SER A 42 -16.26 -7.58 30.45
CA SER A 42 -17.51 -7.13 29.84
C SER A 42 -17.51 -7.31 28.32
N HIS A 43 -18.69 -7.52 27.75
CA HIS A 43 -18.83 -7.49 26.29
C HIS A 43 -18.42 -6.13 25.73
N ARG A 44 -17.82 -6.13 24.54
CA ARG A 44 -17.30 -4.93 23.86
C ARG A 44 -16.17 -4.22 24.61
N THR A 45 -15.46 -4.91 25.52
CA THR A 45 -14.21 -4.40 26.06
C THR A 45 -13.22 -4.15 24.92
N PHE A 46 -12.67 -2.95 24.88
CA PHE A 46 -11.58 -2.61 23.98
C PHE A 46 -10.31 -3.36 24.40
N LEU A 47 -9.72 -4.13 23.47
CA LEU A 47 -8.53 -4.93 23.75
C LEU A 47 -7.24 -4.23 23.30
N SER A 48 -7.22 -3.75 22.05
CA SER A 48 -6.05 -3.12 21.47
C SER A 48 -6.41 -2.35 20.19
N TYR A 49 -5.48 -1.51 19.77
CA TYR A 49 -5.50 -0.82 18.49
C TYR A 49 -4.41 -1.40 17.59
N ILE A 50 -4.79 -1.74 16.35
CA ILE A 50 -3.88 -2.27 15.34
C ILE A 50 -3.82 -1.26 14.20
N GLN A 51 -2.61 -1.02 13.69
CA GLN A 51 -2.39 -0.11 12.58
C GLN A 51 -1.60 -0.81 11.49
N ALA A 52 -2.07 -0.66 10.26
CA ALA A 52 -1.33 -0.97 9.05
C ALA A 52 -1.03 0.31 8.26
N GLU A 53 0.00 0.25 7.42
CA GLU A 53 0.41 1.32 6.52
C GLU A 53 0.41 0.81 5.08
N ASP A 54 -0.13 1.62 4.18
CA ASP A 54 0.00 1.49 2.73
C ASP A 54 0.79 2.71 2.23
N LYS A 55 1.86 2.47 1.47
CA LYS A 55 2.73 3.54 0.98
C LYS A 55 2.20 4.20 -0.29
N ASP A 56 1.17 3.62 -0.91
CA ASP A 56 0.58 4.15 -2.13
C ASP A 56 -0.35 5.32 -1.83
N LYS A 57 -0.24 6.38 -2.63
CA LYS A 57 -1.09 7.58 -2.49
C LYS A 57 -2.56 7.21 -2.76
N ASN A 58 -3.43 7.50 -1.80
CA ASN A 58 -4.90 7.42 -1.88
C ASN A 58 -5.54 6.01 -1.84
N HIS A 59 -5.12 5.15 -0.91
CA HIS A 59 -5.76 3.85 -0.72
C HIS A 59 -6.45 3.72 0.65
N GLN A 60 -7.62 3.10 0.65
CA GLN A 60 -8.39 2.81 1.85
C GLN A 60 -8.00 1.45 2.41
N ILE A 61 -7.65 1.39 3.69
CA ILE A 61 -7.30 0.14 4.36
C ILE A 61 -8.54 -0.45 5.03
N PHE A 62 -8.79 -1.74 4.80
CA PHE A 62 -9.88 -2.50 5.42
C PHE A 62 -9.31 -3.58 6.35
N TYR A 63 -9.92 -3.73 7.53
CA TYR A 63 -9.51 -4.71 8.53
C TYR A 63 -10.59 -5.78 8.68
N TYR A 64 -10.17 -7.05 8.68
CA TYR A 64 -11.05 -8.20 8.92
C TYR A 64 -10.31 -9.26 9.72
N LEU A 65 -11.05 -9.99 10.56
CA LEU A 65 -10.54 -11.18 11.24
C LEU A 65 -10.81 -12.38 10.34
N HIS A 66 -9.75 -13.06 9.91
CA HIS A 66 -9.89 -14.32 9.19
C HIS A 66 -9.96 -15.46 10.24
N PRO A 67 -11.07 -16.23 10.30
CA PRO A 67 -11.31 -17.18 11.38
C PRO A 67 -10.45 -18.46 11.33
N ASN A 68 -9.64 -18.66 10.29
CA ASN A 68 -8.97 -19.94 10.00
C ASN A 68 -7.46 -19.81 9.67
N ASP A 69 -6.78 -18.79 10.19
CA ASP A 69 -5.31 -18.73 10.15
C ASP A 69 -4.68 -19.42 11.36
#